data_AF-A0A6B2LDK9-F1
#
_entry.id   AF-A0A6B2LDK9-F1
#
_cell.length_a   1.000
_cell.length_b   1.000
_cell.length_c   1.000
_cell.angle_alpha   90.00
_cell.angle_beta   90.00
_cell.angle_gamma   90.00
#
_symmetry.space_group_name_H-M   'P 1'
#
loop_
_entity.id
_entity.type
_entity.pdbx_description
1 polymer ?
#
loop_
_entity_poly.entity_id
_entity_poly.type
_entity_poly.pdbx_seq_one_letter_code
_entity_poly.pdbx_strand_id
1 'polypeptide(L)'
;MDPEGHLYVGDSQNFSVRKLRTDGTVETVKYDLNVSKIFKPLALAYDHKGNILIADGENNKIIKINRKGAVKTVAGDGSKGFKDGSPLEATFNGPRGLTLDNYGNVIVADTDNHAIRVIYLSGDNKRVATIGGTGSVGYCDGNFMSSQFNKPYGVAVDAYDNILVADSRNNRIRIIHSDGTVSTVAGDGKEGFKDGLARCAQFNCPKGIAIDLSGDIIVSDGYNHSIRKIYSSYIQNSTMGLLKDCKMKILMFIDLFLKSVVHLSFEAMN
;
A
#
# COMPACT_ATOMS: atom_id res chain seq x y z
N MET A 1 10.20 -4.39 -2.20
CA MET A 1 11.54 -5.00 -2.10
C MET A 1 11.55 -6.20 -3.05
N ASP A 2 12.64 -6.49 -3.74
CA ASP A 2 12.78 -7.75 -4.49
C ASP A 2 13.25 -8.89 -3.57
N PRO A 3 13.22 -10.17 -4.01
CA PRO A 3 13.68 -11.31 -3.20
C PRO A 3 15.14 -11.21 -2.74
N GLU A 4 15.97 -10.43 -3.45
CA GLU A 4 17.37 -10.19 -3.10
C GLU A 4 17.54 -9.07 -2.05
N GLY A 5 16.45 -8.47 -1.57
CA GLY A 5 16.47 -7.45 -0.52
C GLY A 5 16.66 -6.02 -1.04
N HIS A 6 16.67 -5.80 -2.35
CA HIS A 6 16.80 -4.46 -2.91
C HIS A 6 15.49 -3.68 -2.78
N LEU A 7 15.61 -2.40 -2.42
CA LEU A 7 14.48 -1.50 -2.30
C LEU A 7 14.29 -0.70 -3.58
N TYR A 8 13.04 -0.55 -4.01
CA TYR A 8 12.67 0.26 -5.16
C TYR A 8 11.91 1.50 -4.69
N VAL A 9 12.32 2.66 -5.18
CA VAL A 9 11.76 3.96 -4.78
C VAL A 9 11.30 4.72 -6.02
N GLY A 10 10.06 5.22 -5.97
CA GLY A 10 9.55 6.18 -6.94
C GLY A 10 10.13 7.56 -6.65
N ASP A 11 11.06 8.00 -7.48
CA ASP A 11 11.61 9.34 -7.42
C ASP A 11 10.74 10.26 -8.28
N SER A 12 9.62 10.67 -7.68
CA SER A 12 8.53 11.32 -8.40
C SER A 12 8.85 12.73 -8.91
N GLN A 13 9.89 13.39 -8.39
CA GLN A 13 10.34 14.68 -8.92
C GLN A 13 11.27 14.49 -10.12
N ASN A 14 11.97 13.35 -10.16
CA ASN A 14 12.89 13.00 -11.25
C ASN A 14 12.28 12.02 -12.26
N PHE A 15 10.96 11.79 -12.22
CA PHE A 15 10.24 10.92 -13.18
C PHE A 15 10.84 9.50 -13.29
N SER A 16 11.44 9.00 -12.21
CA SER A 16 12.29 7.81 -12.27
C SER A 16 12.03 6.81 -11.14
N VAL A 17 12.53 5.59 -11.36
CA VAL A 17 12.58 4.56 -10.33
C VAL A 17 14.03 4.36 -9.93
N ARG A 18 14.31 4.43 -8.63
CA ARG A 18 15.62 4.18 -8.04
C ARG A 18 15.63 2.78 -7.44
N LYS A 19 16.75 2.07 -7.59
CA LYS A 19 17.04 0.81 -6.93
C LYS A 19 18.13 1.05 -5.90
N LEU A 20 17.80 0.84 -4.62
CA LEU A 20 18.73 0.77 -3.50
C LEU A 20 19.16 -0.67 -3.33
N ARG A 21 20.47 -0.91 -3.43
CA ARG A 21 21.06 -2.22 -3.21
C ARG A 21 21.30 -2.47 -1.72
N THR A 22 21.48 -3.73 -1.36
CA THR A 22 21.72 -4.15 0.03
C THR A 22 23.08 -3.68 0.55
N ASP A 23 24.02 -3.36 -0.35
CA ASP A 23 25.30 -2.71 -0.05
C ASP A 23 25.18 -1.17 0.12
N GLY A 24 23.96 -0.62 0.05
CA GLY A 24 23.68 0.81 0.20
C GLY A 24 23.86 1.64 -1.08
N THR A 25 24.29 1.04 -2.19
CA THR A 25 24.45 1.78 -3.46
C THR A 25 23.09 2.06 -4.11
N VAL A 26 23.02 3.17 -4.86
CA VAL A 26 21.79 3.63 -5.52
C VAL A 26 22.00 3.75 -7.02
N GLU A 27 21.17 3.08 -7.79
CA GLU A 27 21.13 3.20 -9.26
C GLU A 27 19.74 3.62 -9.75
N THR A 28 19.68 4.23 -10.93
CA THR A 28 18.42 4.47 -11.63
C THR A 28 18.07 3.23 -12.45
N VAL A 29 16.86 2.69 -12.26
CA VAL A 29 16.36 1.58 -13.08
C VAL A 29 16.31 2.04 -14.53
N LYS A 30 17.00 1.31 -15.42
CA LYS A 30 17.00 1.61 -16.85
C LYS A 30 15.72 1.10 -17.49
N TYR A 31 15.03 1.97 -18.22
CA TYR A 31 13.87 1.61 -19.04
C TYR A 31 13.83 2.49 -20.29
N ASP A 32 13.20 1.98 -21.35
CA ASP A 32 13.11 2.69 -22.63
C ASP A 32 12.06 3.82 -22.56
N LEU A 33 12.55 5.05 -22.54
CA LEU A 33 11.71 6.27 -22.50
C LEU A 33 11.01 6.56 -23.82
N ASN A 34 11.42 5.95 -24.93
CA ASN A 34 10.83 6.21 -26.25
C ASN A 34 9.47 5.53 -26.44
N VAL A 35 9.12 4.57 -25.57
CA VAL A 35 7.89 3.77 -25.68
C VAL A 35 6.79 4.27 -24.74
N SER A 36 7.15 4.68 -23.51
CA SER A 36 6.19 5.31 -22.58
C SER A 36 6.93 6.01 -21.44
N LYS A 37 6.65 7.31 -21.25
CA LYS A 37 7.22 8.09 -20.14
C LYS A 37 6.46 7.81 -18.84
N ILE A 38 7.18 7.68 -17.74
CA ILE A 38 6.62 7.67 -16.38
C ILE A 38 6.48 9.13 -15.94
N PHE A 39 5.31 9.53 -15.43
CA PHE A 39 5.06 10.92 -15.04
C PHE A 39 5.19 11.15 -13.53
N LYS A 40 4.64 10.26 -12.71
CA LYS A 40 4.67 10.41 -11.26
C LYS A 40 4.62 9.04 -10.58
N PRO A 41 5.75 8.33 -10.44
CA PRO A 41 5.80 7.08 -9.71
C PRO A 41 5.55 7.35 -8.22
N LEU A 42 4.35 7.04 -7.72
CA LEU A 42 3.96 7.32 -6.32
C LEU A 42 4.03 6.08 -5.41
N ALA A 43 3.73 4.90 -5.94
CA ALA A 43 3.96 3.63 -5.26
C ALA A 43 4.43 2.57 -6.25
N LEU A 44 5.13 1.57 -5.71
CA LEU A 44 5.72 0.48 -6.45
C LEU A 44 5.41 -0.86 -5.77
N ALA A 45 5.18 -1.90 -6.55
CA ALA A 45 5.21 -3.28 -6.09
C ALA A 45 6.06 -4.14 -7.03
N TYR A 46 6.73 -5.13 -6.47
CA TYR A 46 7.56 -6.07 -7.22
C TYR A 46 6.80 -7.40 -7.33
N ASP A 47 6.54 -7.87 -8.54
CA ASP A 47 5.83 -9.13 -8.75
C ASP A 47 6.76 -10.36 -8.75
N HIS A 48 6.19 -11.55 -8.57
CA HIS A 48 6.94 -12.80 -8.54
C HIS A 48 7.63 -13.15 -9.88
N LYS A 49 7.28 -12.46 -10.96
CA LYS A 49 7.92 -12.57 -12.30
C LYS A 49 9.07 -11.57 -12.45
N GLY A 50 9.34 -10.79 -11.41
CA GLY A 50 10.34 -9.74 -11.33
C GLY A 50 10.07 -8.51 -12.17
N ASN A 51 8.79 -8.16 -12.35
CA ASN A 51 8.39 -6.87 -12.88
C ASN A 51 8.13 -5.88 -11.75
N ILE A 52 8.26 -4.59 -12.06
CA ILE A 52 7.89 -3.49 -11.17
C ILE A 52 6.57 -2.91 -11.65
N LEU A 53 5.53 -2.99 -10.83
CA LEU A 53 4.27 -2.30 -11.02
C LEU A 53 4.32 -0.94 -10.34
N ILE A 54 3.75 0.08 -10.99
CA ILE A 54 3.88 1.48 -10.56
C ILE A 54 2.53 2.17 -10.68
N ALA A 55 2.13 2.89 -9.64
CA ALA A 55 1.05 3.85 -9.70
C ALA A 55 1.60 5.15 -10.27
N ASP A 56 1.28 5.43 -11.53
CA ASP A 56 1.67 6.64 -12.25
C ASP A 56 0.62 7.73 -11.99
N GLY A 57 0.65 8.29 -10.79
CA GLY A 57 -0.50 8.96 -10.16
C GLY A 57 -1.04 10.17 -10.91
N GLU A 58 -0.17 10.98 -11.52
CA GLU A 58 -0.60 12.16 -12.29
C GLU A 58 -1.01 11.81 -13.74
N ASN A 59 -0.76 10.56 -14.15
CA ASN A 59 -1.14 10.02 -15.45
C ASN A 59 -2.34 9.05 -15.35
N ASN A 60 -2.95 8.92 -14.17
CA ASN A 60 -4.12 8.07 -13.89
C ASN A 60 -4.00 6.63 -14.42
N LYS A 61 -2.79 6.08 -14.34
CA LYS A 61 -2.44 4.76 -14.91
C LYS A 61 -1.70 3.91 -13.89
N ILE A 62 -1.85 2.60 -14.06
CA ILE A 62 -0.93 1.61 -13.50
C ILE A 62 -0.06 1.09 -14.64
N ILE A 63 1.25 1.22 -14.48
CA ILE A 63 2.24 0.80 -15.47
C ILE A 63 3.10 -0.33 -14.92
N LYS A 64 3.74 -1.08 -15.81
CA LYS A 64 4.66 -2.17 -15.49
C LYS A 64 5.98 -1.99 -16.23
N ILE A 65 7.09 -2.14 -15.51
CA ILE A 65 8.43 -2.28 -16.07
C ILE A 65 8.85 -3.74 -15.95
N ASN A 66 9.18 -4.40 -17.06
CA ASN A 66 9.67 -5.78 -17.02
C ASN A 66 11.19 -5.86 -16.76
N ARG A 67 11.73 -7.07 -16.57
CA ARG A 67 13.17 -7.31 -16.35
C ARG A 67 14.10 -6.79 -17.46
N LYS A 68 13.56 -6.57 -18.67
CA LYS A 68 14.30 -6.02 -19.82
C LYS A 68 14.19 -4.49 -19.92
N GLY A 69 13.50 -3.83 -18.97
CA GLY A 69 13.26 -2.39 -18.99
C GLY A 69 12.14 -1.93 -19.90
N ALA A 70 11.30 -2.83 -20.43
CA ALA A 70 10.15 -2.42 -21.25
C ALA A 70 9.01 -1.93 -20.36
N VAL A 71 8.48 -0.73 -20.67
CA VAL A 71 7.37 -0.10 -19.96
C VAL A 71 6.06 -0.37 -20.70
N LYS A 72 5.01 -0.73 -19.96
CA LYS A 72 3.66 -0.94 -20.51
C LYS A 72 2.58 -0.52 -19.52
N THR A 73 1.55 0.18 -19.99
CA THR A 73 0.30 0.39 -19.24
C THR A 73 -0.41 -0.94 -19.06
N VAL A 74 -0.74 -1.28 -17.81
CA VAL A 74 -1.49 -2.51 -17.47
C VAL A 74 -2.92 -2.21 -17.05
N ALA A 75 -3.21 -1.00 -16.56
CA ALA A 75 -4.56 -0.51 -16.36
C ALA A 75 -4.63 1.03 -16.42
N GLY A 76 -5.81 1.56 -16.74
CA GLY A 76 -6.07 2.99 -16.87
C GLY A 76 -5.93 3.49 -18.31
N ASP A 77 -6.92 4.22 -18.80
CA ASP A 77 -6.83 4.91 -20.11
C ASP A 77 -6.02 6.23 -20.04
N GLY A 78 -5.87 6.77 -18.83
CA GLY A 78 -5.15 8.01 -18.51
C GLY A 78 -6.05 9.22 -18.25
N SER A 79 -7.34 9.10 -18.55
CA SER A 79 -8.35 10.07 -18.15
C SER A 79 -8.63 9.97 -16.64
N LYS A 80 -8.99 11.09 -16.04
CA LYS A 80 -9.47 11.13 -14.65
C LYS A 80 -10.91 10.62 -14.63
N GLY A 81 -11.20 9.64 -13.79
CA GLY A 81 -12.55 9.15 -13.59
C GLY A 81 -12.61 7.94 -12.67
N PHE A 82 -13.81 7.42 -12.44
CA PHE A 82 -14.08 6.29 -11.53
C PHE A 82 -14.91 5.20 -12.24
N LYS A 83 -14.31 4.59 -13.27
CA LYS A 83 -14.96 3.55 -14.08
C LYS A 83 -14.25 2.20 -13.87
N ASP A 84 -15.01 1.17 -13.50
CA ASP A 84 -14.60 -0.25 -13.50
C ASP A 84 -14.72 -0.87 -14.91
N GLY A 85 -14.18 -2.08 -15.11
CA GLY A 85 -14.32 -2.82 -16.38
C GLY A 85 -13.00 -3.37 -16.91
N SER A 86 -12.85 -3.44 -18.24
CA SER A 86 -11.59 -3.88 -18.87
C SER A 86 -10.39 -3.05 -18.37
N PRO A 87 -9.22 -3.64 -18.06
CA PRO A 87 -8.14 -2.90 -17.41
C PRO A 87 -7.71 -1.64 -18.14
N LEU A 88 -7.64 -1.66 -19.48
CA LEU A 88 -7.20 -0.52 -20.28
C LEU A 88 -8.30 0.51 -20.55
N GLU A 89 -9.55 0.23 -20.19
CA GLU A 89 -10.70 1.13 -20.34
C GLU A 89 -11.23 1.65 -19.00
N ALA A 90 -10.77 1.07 -17.90
CA ALA A 90 -11.03 1.56 -16.56
C ALA A 90 -10.37 2.93 -16.38
N THR A 91 -10.97 3.77 -15.53
CA THR A 91 -10.42 5.09 -15.20
C THR A 91 -10.11 5.17 -13.72
N PHE A 92 -9.04 5.91 -13.42
CA PHE A 92 -8.54 6.19 -12.08
C PHE A 92 -8.46 7.70 -11.87
N ASN A 93 -8.27 8.14 -10.64
CA ASN A 93 -8.02 9.54 -10.32
C ASN A 93 -6.99 9.62 -9.21
N GLY A 94 -5.74 9.90 -9.59
CA GLY A 94 -4.64 10.03 -8.65
C GLY A 94 -4.35 8.75 -7.86
N PRO A 95 -4.10 7.57 -8.48
CA PRO A 95 -3.70 6.38 -7.74
C PRO A 95 -2.36 6.62 -7.03
N ARG A 96 -2.28 6.33 -5.72
CA ARG A 96 -1.07 6.63 -4.92
C ARG A 96 -0.42 5.44 -4.26
N GLY A 97 -1.19 4.56 -3.63
CA GLY A 97 -0.69 3.33 -3.01
C GLY A 97 -1.01 2.13 -3.89
N LEU A 98 -0.10 1.16 -3.93
CA LEU A 98 -0.38 -0.13 -4.54
C LEU A 98 0.38 -1.25 -3.85
N THR A 99 -0.20 -2.45 -3.86
CA THR A 99 0.43 -3.69 -3.42
C THR A 99 -0.08 -4.86 -4.27
N LEU A 100 0.48 -6.05 -4.06
CA LEU A 100 -0.07 -7.30 -4.61
C LEU A 100 -0.78 -8.08 -3.51
N ASP A 101 -1.84 -8.78 -3.87
CA ASP A 101 -2.41 -9.85 -3.05
C ASP A 101 -1.67 -11.18 -3.25
N ASN A 102 -2.03 -12.23 -2.50
CA ASN A 102 -1.35 -13.53 -2.59
C ASN A 102 -1.58 -14.25 -3.94
N TYR A 103 -2.54 -13.79 -4.73
CA TYR A 103 -2.83 -14.29 -6.07
C TYR A 103 -2.11 -13.48 -7.17
N GLY A 104 -1.43 -12.40 -6.81
CA GLY A 104 -0.74 -11.50 -7.73
C GLY A 104 -1.64 -10.47 -8.42
N ASN A 105 -2.86 -10.25 -7.92
CA ASN A 105 -3.70 -9.12 -8.35
C ASN A 105 -3.17 -7.83 -7.72
N VAL A 106 -3.39 -6.70 -8.40
CA VAL A 106 -2.90 -5.40 -7.94
C VAL A 106 -3.98 -4.70 -7.13
N ILE A 107 -3.72 -4.46 -5.85
CA ILE A 107 -4.56 -3.63 -5.00
C ILE A 107 -4.08 -2.19 -5.10
N VAL A 108 -5.00 -1.25 -5.33
CA VAL A 108 -4.69 0.15 -5.60
C VAL A 108 -5.54 1.05 -4.72
N ALA A 109 -4.90 1.99 -4.03
CA ALA A 109 -5.59 3.14 -3.45
C ALA A 109 -5.79 4.20 -4.54
N ASP A 110 -7.02 4.31 -5.03
CA ASP A 110 -7.45 5.29 -6.01
C ASP A 110 -7.84 6.58 -5.27
N THR A 111 -6.81 7.30 -4.81
CA THR A 111 -6.90 8.25 -3.71
C THR A 111 -7.93 9.35 -3.94
N ASP A 112 -7.92 9.98 -5.11
CA ASP A 112 -8.82 11.10 -5.39
C ASP A 112 -10.22 10.64 -5.85
N ASN A 113 -10.41 9.33 -6.03
CA ASN A 113 -11.73 8.68 -6.12
C ASN A 113 -12.21 8.10 -4.77
N HIS A 114 -11.45 8.24 -3.69
CA HIS A 114 -11.88 7.77 -2.36
C HIS A 114 -12.24 6.28 -2.31
N ALA A 115 -11.51 5.46 -3.07
CA ALA A 115 -11.82 4.05 -3.25
C ALA A 115 -10.57 3.17 -3.26
N ILE A 116 -10.76 1.89 -2.97
CA ILE A 116 -9.79 0.83 -3.15
C ILE A 116 -10.22 -0.03 -4.33
N ARG A 117 -9.30 -0.20 -5.29
CA ARG A 117 -9.52 -0.94 -6.53
C ARG A 117 -8.65 -2.19 -6.55
N VAL A 118 -9.12 -3.23 -7.21
CA VAL A 118 -8.33 -4.42 -7.54
C VAL A 118 -8.22 -4.56 -9.06
N ILE A 119 -7.04 -4.96 -9.52
CA ILE A 119 -6.74 -5.20 -10.93
C ILE A 119 -6.38 -6.67 -11.10
N TYR A 120 -7.27 -7.41 -11.76
CA TYR A 120 -7.04 -8.79 -12.15
C TYR A 120 -6.26 -8.82 -13.48
N LEU A 121 -4.96 -9.14 -13.43
CA LEU A 121 -4.06 -9.12 -14.59
C LEU A 121 -3.81 -10.50 -15.21
N SER A 122 -4.30 -11.57 -14.57
CA SER A 122 -4.16 -12.96 -14.99
C SER A 122 -5.52 -13.63 -15.26
N GLY A 123 -5.48 -14.74 -15.99
CA GLY A 123 -6.68 -15.48 -16.41
C GLY A 123 -7.45 -14.77 -17.52
N ASP A 124 -8.62 -15.35 -17.85
CA ASP A 124 -9.48 -14.88 -18.94
C ASP A 124 -10.36 -13.68 -18.54
N ASN A 125 -10.61 -13.51 -17.24
CA ASN A 125 -11.48 -12.46 -16.70
C ASN A 125 -10.69 -11.25 -16.16
N LYS A 126 -9.79 -10.71 -16.99
CA LYS A 126 -9.03 -9.51 -16.63
C LYS A 126 -9.97 -8.32 -16.52
N ARG A 127 -9.94 -7.65 -15.38
CA ARG A 127 -10.79 -6.50 -15.10
C ARG A 127 -10.23 -5.66 -13.96
N VAL A 128 -10.72 -4.43 -13.86
CA VAL A 128 -10.65 -3.58 -12.68
C VAL A 128 -12.00 -3.61 -11.99
N ALA A 129 -11.99 -3.78 -10.67
CA ALA A 129 -13.17 -3.75 -9.84
C ALA A 129 -12.94 -2.91 -8.58
N THR A 130 -13.99 -2.26 -8.10
CA THR A 130 -14.02 -1.59 -6.80
C THR A 130 -14.27 -2.61 -5.70
N ILE A 131 -13.41 -2.60 -4.68
CA ILE A 131 -13.47 -3.52 -3.52
C ILE A 131 -13.58 -2.77 -2.19
N GLY A 132 -13.82 -1.45 -2.24
CA GLY A 132 -14.08 -0.61 -1.08
C GLY A 132 -14.22 0.85 -1.50
N GLY A 133 -15.17 1.56 -0.90
CA GLY A 133 -15.46 2.96 -1.23
C GLY A 133 -16.56 3.11 -2.28
N THR A 134 -17.41 4.11 -2.12
CA THR A 134 -18.49 4.45 -3.06
C THR A 134 -18.07 5.40 -4.19
N GLY A 135 -16.82 5.84 -4.23
CA GLY A 135 -16.40 6.96 -5.07
C GLY A 135 -16.64 8.34 -4.46
N SER A 136 -17.35 8.41 -3.33
CA SER A 136 -17.67 9.66 -2.63
C SER A 136 -16.86 9.80 -1.35
N VAL A 137 -16.45 11.03 -1.04
CA VAL A 137 -15.76 11.35 0.20
C VAL A 137 -16.65 11.06 1.41
N GLY A 138 -16.11 10.38 2.42
CA GLY A 138 -16.82 10.14 3.67
C GLY A 138 -16.15 9.12 4.57
N TYR A 139 -16.83 8.73 5.63
CA TYR A 139 -16.42 7.66 6.53
C TYR A 139 -17.63 6.77 6.81
N CYS A 140 -17.53 5.50 6.43
CA CYS A 140 -18.52 4.49 6.75
C CYS A 140 -17.85 3.11 6.77
N ASP A 141 -17.97 2.40 7.88
CA ASP A 141 -17.69 0.95 7.98
C ASP A 141 -18.90 0.16 7.44
N GLY A 142 -18.72 -1.14 7.15
CA GLY A 142 -19.78 -2.01 6.65
C GLY A 142 -19.40 -2.70 5.34
N ASN A 143 -20.38 -3.09 4.53
CA ASN A 143 -20.09 -3.76 3.25
C ASN A 143 -19.28 -2.85 2.31
N PHE A 144 -18.36 -3.43 1.53
CA PHE A 144 -17.46 -2.69 0.66
C PHE A 144 -18.17 -1.75 -0.32
N MET A 145 -19.37 -2.12 -0.79
CA MET A 145 -20.18 -1.31 -1.72
C MET A 145 -20.77 -0.05 -1.07
N SER A 146 -20.94 -0.05 0.27
CA SER A 146 -21.49 1.08 1.04
C SER A 146 -20.44 1.78 1.91
N SER A 147 -19.28 1.17 2.08
CA SER A 147 -18.15 1.73 2.83
C SER A 147 -17.68 3.04 2.19
N GLN A 148 -17.22 3.98 3.00
CA GLN A 148 -16.67 5.25 2.52
C GLN A 148 -15.29 5.47 3.10
N PHE A 149 -14.42 6.01 2.25
CA PHE A 149 -13.06 6.45 2.57
C PHE A 149 -12.93 7.95 2.28
N ASN A 150 -11.87 8.54 2.81
CA ASN A 150 -11.51 9.92 2.52
C ASN A 150 -10.02 9.97 2.19
N LYS A 151 -9.75 10.00 0.88
CA LYS A 151 -8.41 9.97 0.30
C LYS A 151 -7.53 8.88 0.92
N PRO A 152 -7.79 7.59 0.65
CA PRO A 152 -6.90 6.52 1.09
C PRO A 152 -5.54 6.64 0.38
N TYR A 153 -4.43 6.50 1.11
CA TYR A 153 -3.08 6.61 0.53
C TYR A 153 -2.40 5.25 0.41
N GLY A 154 -2.02 4.65 1.54
CA GLY A 154 -1.30 3.39 1.58
C GLY A 154 -2.23 2.19 1.66
N VAL A 155 -1.82 1.10 1.03
CA VAL A 155 -2.44 -0.22 1.14
C VAL A 155 -1.39 -1.28 1.43
N ALA A 156 -1.74 -2.27 2.24
CA ALA A 156 -0.95 -3.48 2.49
C ALA A 156 -1.88 -4.70 2.53
N VAL A 157 -1.37 -5.88 2.18
CA VAL A 157 -2.12 -7.13 2.23
C VAL A 157 -1.50 -8.03 3.31
N ASP A 158 -2.34 -8.64 4.14
CA ASP A 158 -1.91 -9.60 5.15
C ASP A 158 -1.85 -11.05 4.61
N ALA A 159 -1.38 -11.97 5.44
CA ALA A 159 -1.25 -13.39 5.05
C ALA A 159 -2.60 -14.10 4.81
N TYR A 160 -3.73 -13.46 5.14
CA TYR A 160 -5.09 -13.97 4.94
C TYR A 160 -5.81 -13.24 3.79
N ASP A 161 -5.08 -12.47 2.97
CA ASP A 161 -5.61 -11.63 1.89
C ASP A 161 -6.57 -10.50 2.35
N ASN A 162 -6.52 -10.10 3.62
CA ASN A 162 -7.17 -8.87 4.04
C ASN A 162 -6.33 -7.66 3.63
N ILE A 163 -7.00 -6.57 3.28
CA ILE A 163 -6.35 -5.35 2.80
C ILE A 163 -6.42 -4.30 3.89
N LEU A 164 -5.26 -3.92 4.42
CA LEU A 164 -5.15 -2.76 5.28
C LEU A 164 -5.04 -1.48 4.46
N VAL A 165 -5.72 -0.43 4.93
CA VAL A 165 -5.85 0.85 4.25
C VAL A 165 -5.52 1.97 5.23
N ALA A 166 -4.58 2.84 4.85
CA ALA A 166 -4.42 4.13 5.50
C ALA A 166 -5.45 5.12 4.93
N ASP A 167 -6.57 5.27 5.65
CA ASP A 167 -7.68 6.16 5.30
C ASP A 167 -7.36 7.59 5.75
N SER A 168 -6.48 8.24 4.97
CA SER A 168 -5.62 9.33 5.45
C SER A 168 -6.40 10.54 5.96
N ARG A 169 -7.43 10.99 5.25
CA ARG A 169 -8.20 12.17 5.66
C ARG A 169 -9.33 11.84 6.65
N ASN A 170 -9.56 10.56 6.91
CA ASN A 170 -10.38 10.12 8.05
C ASN A 170 -9.54 9.80 9.29
N ASN A 171 -8.21 9.99 9.25
CA ASN A 171 -7.28 9.73 10.36
C ASN A 171 -7.42 8.33 10.97
N ARG A 172 -7.61 7.33 10.12
CA ARG A 172 -7.87 5.94 10.52
C ARG A 172 -7.04 4.94 9.73
N ILE A 173 -6.80 3.80 10.35
CA ILE A 173 -6.36 2.58 9.69
C ILE A 173 -7.57 1.65 9.60
N ARG A 174 -7.90 1.23 8.39
CA ARG A 174 -9.07 0.42 8.08
C ARG A 174 -8.61 -0.93 7.50
N ILE A 175 -9.47 -1.93 7.57
CA ILE A 175 -9.25 -3.25 6.96
C ILE A 175 -10.46 -3.60 6.09
N ILE A 176 -10.19 -4.13 4.91
CA ILE A 176 -11.17 -4.79 4.02
C ILE A 176 -10.91 -6.29 4.16
N HIS A 177 -11.90 -7.00 4.67
CA HIS A 177 -11.87 -8.45 4.86
C HIS A 177 -12.19 -9.18 3.55
N SER A 178 -11.78 -10.43 3.45
CA SER A 178 -12.03 -11.27 2.26
C SER A 178 -13.53 -11.49 1.98
N ASP A 179 -14.40 -11.33 2.98
CA ASP A 179 -15.85 -11.39 2.84
C ASP A 179 -16.48 -10.08 2.31
N GLY A 180 -15.66 -9.05 2.07
CA GLY A 180 -16.08 -7.73 1.63
C GLY A 180 -16.54 -6.81 2.75
N THR A 181 -16.36 -7.16 4.02
CA THR A 181 -16.62 -6.27 5.15
C THR A 181 -15.46 -5.28 5.34
N VAL A 182 -15.77 -4.01 5.56
CA VAL A 182 -14.82 -2.95 5.89
C VAL A 182 -15.00 -2.54 7.35
N SER A 183 -13.89 -2.50 8.11
CA SER A 183 -13.91 -2.13 9.53
C SER A 183 -12.72 -1.24 9.91
N THR A 184 -12.85 -0.48 10.98
CA THR A 184 -11.76 0.32 11.55
C THR A 184 -10.87 -0.51 12.47
N VAL A 185 -9.57 -0.56 12.18
CA VAL A 185 -8.55 -1.22 13.01
C VAL A 185 -8.02 -0.28 14.09
N ALA A 186 -7.73 0.96 13.72
CA ALA A 186 -7.18 1.97 14.63
C ALA A 186 -7.57 3.39 14.21
N GLY A 187 -7.59 4.30 15.17
CA GLY A 187 -7.94 5.71 14.97
C GLY A 187 -9.37 6.02 15.43
N ASP A 188 -9.52 7.04 16.27
CA ASP A 188 -10.82 7.58 16.68
C ASP A 188 -11.42 8.56 15.64
N GLY A 189 -10.61 8.94 14.64
CA GLY A 189 -10.96 9.88 13.57
C GLY A 189 -10.63 11.33 13.80
N LYS A 190 -10.28 11.69 15.03
CA LYS A 190 -9.80 13.03 15.35
C LYS A 190 -8.34 13.14 14.91
N GLU A 191 -8.04 14.22 14.19
CA GLU A 191 -6.65 14.56 13.90
C GLU A 191 -5.91 14.87 15.21
N GLY A 192 -4.73 14.28 15.38
CA GLY A 192 -3.92 14.48 16.58
C GLY A 192 -2.83 13.43 16.72
N PHE A 193 -2.14 13.46 17.86
CA PHE A 193 -1.10 12.50 18.20
C PHE A 193 -1.40 11.90 19.57
N LYS A 194 -1.98 10.71 19.59
CA LYS A 194 -2.32 9.99 20.82
C LYS A 194 -2.14 8.49 20.63
N ASP A 195 -1.28 7.90 21.45
CA ASP A 195 -1.10 6.44 21.58
C ASP A 195 -2.15 5.83 22.55
N GLY A 196 -2.12 4.51 22.71
CA GLY A 196 -2.97 3.77 23.64
C GLY A 196 -3.68 2.61 22.97
N LEU A 197 -4.93 2.35 23.35
CA LEU A 197 -5.78 1.40 22.63
C LEU A 197 -5.99 1.87 21.19
N ALA A 198 -5.89 0.97 20.22
CA ALA A 198 -5.95 1.28 18.79
C ALA A 198 -7.18 2.12 18.42
N ARG A 199 -8.37 1.77 18.95
CA ARG A 199 -9.63 2.51 18.74
C ARG A 199 -9.67 3.93 19.33
N CYS A 200 -8.75 4.25 20.24
CA CYS A 200 -8.64 5.54 20.92
C CYS A 200 -7.40 6.34 20.48
N ALA A 201 -6.58 5.75 19.61
CA ALA A 201 -5.42 6.42 19.06
C ALA A 201 -5.87 7.56 18.13
N GLN A 202 -5.08 8.61 18.06
CA GLN A 202 -5.28 9.72 17.11
C GLN A 202 -4.12 9.74 16.15
N PHE A 203 -4.42 9.77 14.85
CA PHE A 203 -3.48 9.95 13.77
C PHE A 203 -3.65 11.34 13.16
N ASN A 204 -2.66 11.80 12.40
CA ASN A 204 -2.77 12.99 11.57
C ASN A 204 -2.26 12.66 10.16
N CYS A 205 -3.19 12.35 9.26
CA CYS A 205 -2.92 11.98 7.88
C CYS A 205 -1.95 10.78 7.76
N PRO A 206 -2.36 9.57 8.21
CA PRO A 206 -1.56 8.36 8.01
C PRO A 206 -1.40 8.08 6.52
N LYS A 207 -0.17 7.82 6.04
CA LYS A 207 0.15 7.70 4.60
C LYS A 207 0.56 6.28 4.21
N GLY A 208 1.78 5.88 4.54
CA GLY A 208 2.31 4.55 4.31
C GLY A 208 1.84 3.56 5.38
N ILE A 209 1.64 2.32 4.96
CA ILE A 209 1.27 1.19 5.82
C ILE A 209 2.02 -0.05 5.36
N ALA A 210 2.49 -0.85 6.31
CA ALA A 210 3.16 -2.12 6.06
C ALA A 210 2.83 -3.10 7.20
N ILE A 211 3.03 -4.38 6.96
CA ILE A 211 2.85 -5.44 7.96
C ILE A 211 4.19 -6.14 8.14
N ASP A 212 4.62 -6.33 9.38
CA ASP A 212 5.84 -7.08 9.67
C ASP A 212 5.59 -8.59 9.74
N LEU A 213 6.66 -9.39 9.87
CA LEU A 213 6.56 -10.85 9.92
C LEU A 213 5.80 -11.39 11.15
N SER A 214 5.61 -10.56 12.19
CA SER A 214 4.78 -10.91 13.35
C SER A 214 3.30 -10.59 13.14
N GLY A 215 2.96 -9.99 11.99
CA GLY A 215 1.62 -9.51 11.66
C GLY A 215 1.32 -8.12 12.20
N ASP A 216 2.26 -7.45 12.87
CA ASP A 216 2.04 -6.10 13.40
C ASP A 216 2.02 -5.06 12.28
N ILE A 217 1.23 -4.00 12.48
CA ILE A 217 1.01 -2.97 11.46
C ILE A 217 1.91 -1.78 11.73
N ILE A 218 2.74 -1.42 10.75
CA ILE A 218 3.59 -0.23 10.76
C ILE A 218 2.94 0.86 9.93
N VAL A 219 2.78 2.05 10.50
CA VAL A 219 2.09 3.19 9.89
C VAL A 219 3.02 4.40 9.91
N SER A 220 3.17 5.08 8.77
CA SER A 220 3.73 6.43 8.76
C SER A 220 2.61 7.45 9.04
N ASP A 221 2.65 8.06 10.21
CA ASP A 221 1.69 9.08 10.64
C ASP A 221 2.14 10.45 10.10
N GLY A 222 1.71 10.75 8.87
CA GLY A 222 2.45 11.60 7.94
C GLY A 222 2.61 13.05 8.37
N TYR A 223 1.62 13.64 9.04
CA TYR A 223 1.69 15.01 9.56
C TYR A 223 2.08 15.09 11.04
N ASN A 224 2.19 13.94 11.72
CA ASN A 224 2.83 13.84 13.02
C ASN A 224 4.33 13.50 12.93
N HIS A 225 4.88 13.38 11.71
CA HIS A 225 6.30 13.07 11.46
C HIS A 225 6.80 11.83 12.22
N SER A 226 5.96 10.80 12.36
CA SER A 226 6.29 9.61 13.16
C SER A 226 5.98 8.31 12.43
N ILE A 227 6.71 7.27 12.81
CA ILE A 227 6.40 5.88 12.48
C ILE A 227 5.82 5.23 13.72
N ARG A 228 4.64 4.63 13.57
CA ARG A 228 3.86 4.08 14.68
C ARG A 228 3.52 2.63 14.41
N LYS A 229 3.49 1.82 15.46
CA LYS A 229 3.22 0.38 15.37
C LYS A 229 1.97 0.01 16.15
N ILE A 230 1.08 -0.74 15.50
CA ILE A 230 -0.13 -1.33 16.07
C ILE A 230 0.14 -2.82 16.23
N TYR A 231 0.08 -3.32 17.47
CA TYR A 231 0.38 -4.71 17.78
C TYR A 231 -0.82 -5.61 17.44
N SER A 232 -0.58 -6.61 16.58
CA SER A 232 -1.57 -7.49 15.95
C SER A 232 -1.90 -8.74 16.76
N SER A 233 -1.15 -9.00 17.84
CA SER A 233 -1.49 -10.01 18.87
C SER A 233 -2.89 -9.84 19.51
N TYR A 234 -3.64 -8.84 19.06
CA TYR A 234 -4.97 -8.45 19.50
C TYR A 234 -5.98 -8.31 18.34
N ILE A 235 -5.60 -8.55 17.07
CA ILE A 235 -6.46 -8.47 15.87
C ILE A 235 -7.02 -9.86 15.49
N GLN A 236 -6.30 -10.95 15.79
CA GLN A 236 -6.63 -12.30 15.30
C GLN A 236 -7.83 -13.02 15.97
N ASN A 237 -8.57 -12.37 16.88
CA ASN A 237 -9.58 -13.04 17.72
C ASN A 237 -11.03 -12.52 17.55
N SER A 238 -11.46 -12.10 16.36
CA SER A 238 -12.89 -11.80 16.19
C SER A 238 -13.43 -12.12 14.79
N THR A 239 -13.85 -13.37 14.59
CA THR A 239 -15.18 -13.59 14.00
C THR A 239 -16.19 -12.98 14.98
N MET A 240 -16.81 -11.86 14.60
CA MET A 240 -17.74 -11.06 15.41
C MET A 240 -17.15 -10.27 16.61
N GLY A 241 -16.96 -8.97 16.41
CA GLY A 241 -17.16 -7.97 17.47
C GLY A 241 -15.93 -7.48 18.25
N LEU A 242 -15.54 -6.24 17.96
CA LEU A 242 -14.77 -5.31 18.82
C LEU A 242 -13.33 -5.69 19.17
N LEU A 243 -12.39 -5.03 18.48
CA LEU A 243 -10.96 -4.86 18.78
C LEU A 243 -10.72 -4.21 20.17
N LYS A 244 -10.87 -4.97 21.26
CA LYS A 244 -10.81 -4.38 22.62
C LYS A 244 -9.40 -4.12 23.14
N ASP A 245 -8.36 -4.79 22.65
CA ASP A 245 -7.06 -4.80 23.38
C ASP A 245 -5.79 -4.47 22.56
N CYS A 246 -5.89 -4.10 21.27
CA CYS A 246 -4.72 -3.69 20.48
C CYS A 246 -4.06 -2.43 21.08
N LYS A 247 -2.78 -2.52 21.48
CA LYS A 247 -1.98 -1.35 21.93
C LYS A 247 -1.17 -0.77 20.78
N MET A 248 -0.87 0.53 20.89
CA MET A 248 -0.08 1.28 19.93
C MET A 248 1.11 1.97 20.64
N LYS A 249 2.30 1.93 20.03
CA LYS A 249 3.51 2.61 20.53
C LYS A 249 4.32 3.23 19.38
N ILE A 250 5.07 4.29 19.71
CA ILE A 250 6.11 4.88 18.86
C ILE A 250 7.26 3.88 18.67
N LEU A 251 7.78 3.78 17.44
CA LEU A 251 9.11 3.23 17.21
C LEU A 251 10.15 4.35 17.38
N MET A 252 10.97 4.28 18.43
CA MET A 252 12.21 5.06 18.46
C MET A 252 13.23 4.39 17.55
N PHE A 253 13.82 5.17 16.64
CA PHE A 253 14.69 4.72 15.54
C PHE A 253 16.06 4.13 15.93
N ILE A 254 16.27 3.71 17.19
CA ILE A 254 17.58 3.21 17.63
C ILE A 254 17.81 1.72 17.37
N ASP A 255 16.76 0.88 17.21
CA ASP A 255 16.96 -0.58 17.22
C ASP A 255 16.48 -1.38 15.99
N LEU A 256 16.11 -0.72 14.88
CA LEU A 256 15.56 -1.41 13.71
C LEU A 256 16.46 -1.50 12.48
N PHE A 257 17.75 -1.22 12.64
CA PHE A 257 18.75 -1.45 11.59
C PHE A 257 19.80 -2.53 11.93
N LEU A 258 19.75 -3.15 13.12
CA LEU A 258 20.81 -4.06 13.59
C LEU A 258 20.40 -5.53 13.80
N LYS A 259 19.12 -5.90 13.69
CA LYS A 259 18.66 -7.29 13.95
C LYS A 259 18.37 -8.16 12.72
N SER A 260 18.54 -7.65 11.50
CA SER A 260 18.37 -8.44 10.27
C SER A 260 19.64 -8.60 9.43
N VAL A 261 20.82 -8.18 9.92
CA VAL A 261 22.10 -8.28 9.19
C VAL A 261 23.23 -8.97 9.98
N VAL A 262 22.99 -9.47 11.20
CA VAL A 262 24.01 -10.22 11.95
C VAL A 262 23.46 -11.54 12.47
N HIS A 263 23.34 -12.51 11.58
CA HIS A 263 23.60 -13.90 11.93
C HIS A 263 23.92 -14.66 10.64
N LEU A 264 25.21 -15.02 10.50
CA LEU A 264 25.96 -15.72 9.43
C LEU A 264 27.20 -14.84 9.19
N SER A 265 28.40 -15.08 9.71
CA SER A 265 29.10 -16.32 10.07
C SER A 265 30.26 -15.94 11.02
N PHE A 266 30.41 -16.64 12.13
CA PHE A 266 31.66 -16.69 12.89
C PHE A 266 32.17 -18.12 12.73
N GLU A 267 33.01 -18.33 11.72
CA GLU A 267 33.92 -19.47 11.58
C GLU A 267 34.80 -19.25 10.34
N ALA A 268 35.96 -18.62 10.56
CA ALA A 268 37.23 -18.90 9.87
C ALA A 268 38.33 -17.96 10.39
N MET A 269 39.44 -18.59 10.81
CA MET A 269 40.79 -18.02 11.06
C MET A 269 41.05 -17.37 12.43
N ASN A 270 41.37 -18.20 13.43
CA ASN A 270 42.76 -18.51 13.80
C ASN A 270 42.87 -19.95 14.30
#